data_AF-A0A1V3S5M1-F1
#
_entry.id   AF-A0A1V3S5M1-F1
#
_cell.length_a   1.000
_cell.length_b   1.000
_cell.length_c   1.000
_cell.angle_alpha   90.00
_cell.angle_beta   90.00
_cell.angle_gamma   90.00
#
_symmetry.space_group_name_H-M   'P 1'
#
loop_
_entity.id
_entity.type
_entity.pdbx_description
1 polymer ?
#
loop_
_entity_poly.entity_id
_entity_poly.type
_entity_poly.pdbx_seq_one_letter_code
_entity_poly.pdbx_strand_id
1 'polypeptide(L)'
;MKTLPGTPTRRVLVAGAGGALLHALRTCEPHAEFTVLTTRRFGGMPRQARWALVAPGNAWTASLPLADHAVVQLGALRRAREAVFWRPSRAELVPLAAALRERGVRTLEVLLADGSALSAVEHQRLHTLGFDQVTERRPGTAPSRSAGPWPERLAAWMIGTVLATMRQVVGSRQYRPTSQVPRR
;
A
#
# COMPACT_ATOMS: atom_id res chain seq x y z
N MET A 1 3.18 35.02 -1.99
CA MET A 1 1.96 34.27 -1.64
C MET A 1 2.09 33.81 -0.20
N LYS A 2 1.30 34.37 0.72
CA LYS A 2 1.33 34.07 2.16
C LYS A 2 0.68 32.71 2.40
N THR A 3 1.38 31.83 3.11
CA THR A 3 0.83 30.58 3.65
C THR A 3 -0.24 30.91 4.68
N LEU A 4 -1.45 30.36 4.51
CA LEU A 4 -2.50 30.40 5.52
C LEU A 4 -2.05 29.56 6.74
N PRO A 5 -2.07 30.10 7.96
CA PRO A 5 -1.80 29.33 9.16
C PRO A 5 -3.04 28.48 9.50
N GLY A 6 -2.86 27.18 9.72
CA GLY A 6 -3.77 26.43 10.60
C GLY A 6 -4.48 25.20 10.05
N THR A 7 -4.24 24.72 8.82
CA THR A 7 -4.64 23.34 8.50
C THR A 7 -3.65 22.36 9.12
N PRO A 8 -4.06 21.50 10.07
CA PRO A 8 -3.16 20.53 10.66
C PRO A 8 -2.61 19.63 9.56
N THR A 9 -1.28 19.56 9.49
CA THR A 9 -0.54 18.68 8.58
C THR A 9 -0.98 17.25 8.81
N ARG A 10 -1.72 16.68 7.86
CA ARG A 10 -2.23 15.31 7.95
C ARG A 10 -1.07 14.34 7.95
N ARG A 11 -0.96 13.49 8.98
CA ARG A 11 0.09 12.48 9.09
C ARG A 11 -0.39 11.17 8.50
N VAL A 12 0.35 10.68 7.51
CA VAL A 12 0.04 9.45 6.77
C VAL A 12 1.09 8.40 7.08
N LEU A 13 0.68 7.28 7.64
CA LEU A 13 1.52 6.11 7.83
C LEU A 13 1.41 5.19 6.62
N VAL A 14 2.55 4.71 6.13
CA VAL A 14 2.61 3.79 5.00
C VAL A 14 3.30 2.50 5.43
N ALA A 15 2.59 1.38 5.32
CA ALA A 15 3.10 0.04 5.53
C ALA A 15 3.03 -0.76 4.23
N GLY A 16 4.10 -1.45 3.86
CA GLY A 16 4.19 -2.21 2.61
C GLY A 16 5.19 -1.63 1.61
N ALA A 17 5.21 -2.19 0.40
CA ALA A 17 6.24 -1.93 -0.58
C ALA A 17 6.13 -0.51 -1.19
N GLY A 18 7.06 -0.16 -2.10
CA GLY A 18 7.11 1.16 -2.73
C GLY A 18 5.82 1.57 -3.45
N GLY A 19 4.96 0.62 -3.85
CA GLY A 19 3.64 0.91 -4.40
C GLY A 19 2.69 1.59 -3.41
N ALA A 20 2.76 1.26 -2.12
CA ALA A 20 1.97 1.90 -1.08
C ALA A 20 2.34 3.38 -0.90
N LEU A 21 3.65 3.67 -0.92
CA LEU A 21 4.17 5.03 -0.82
C LEU A 21 3.77 5.86 -2.05
N LEU A 22 3.95 5.31 -3.25
CA LEU A 22 3.53 5.99 -4.48
C LEU A 22 2.03 6.24 -4.54
N HIS A 23 1.21 5.30 -4.02
CA HIS A 23 -0.22 5.50 -3.90
C HIS A 23 -0.54 6.64 -2.94
N ALA A 24 0.01 6.60 -1.73
CA ALA A 24 -0.20 7.63 -0.72
C ALA A 24 0.20 9.03 -1.23
N LEU A 25 1.34 9.16 -1.91
CA LEU A 25 1.79 10.42 -2.50
C LEU A 25 0.86 10.95 -3.60
N ARG A 26 0.08 10.09 -4.26
CA ARG A 26 -0.86 10.47 -5.33
C ARG A 26 -2.26 10.77 -4.82
N THR A 27 -2.68 10.15 -3.72
CA THR A 27 -4.05 10.25 -3.20
C THR A 27 -4.16 11.20 -2.02
N CYS A 28 -3.07 11.46 -1.30
CA CYS A 28 -3.07 12.37 -0.17
C CYS A 28 -2.75 13.80 -0.61
N GLU A 29 -3.19 14.75 0.22
CA GLU A 29 -3.00 16.18 0.00
C GLU A 29 -1.51 16.57 -0.13
N PRO A 30 -1.18 17.64 -0.88
CA PRO A 30 0.21 18.08 -1.12
C PRO A 30 1.01 18.40 0.16
N HIS A 31 0.33 18.66 1.27
CA HIS A 31 0.90 19.02 2.56
C HIS A 31 0.85 17.86 3.57
N ALA A 32 0.57 16.63 3.14
CA ALA A 32 0.62 15.47 4.02
C ALA A 32 2.08 15.11 4.37
N GLU A 33 2.31 14.74 5.63
CA GLU A 33 3.58 14.17 6.08
C GLU A 33 3.49 12.65 6.02
N PHE A 34 4.41 12.03 5.27
CA PHE A 34 4.41 10.57 5.12
C PHE A 34 5.44 9.95 6.05
N THR A 35 5.05 8.92 6.78
CA THR A 35 5.99 8.07 7.52
C THR A 35 5.91 6.67 6.99
N VAL A 36 7.00 6.16 6.45
CA VAL A 36 7.06 4.81 5.88
C VAL A 36 7.71 3.87 6.89
N LEU A 37 7.05 2.73 7.12
CA LEU A 37 7.58 1.69 7.99
C LEU A 37 8.69 0.91 7.27
N THR A 38 9.87 0.84 7.88
CA THR A 38 11.04 0.14 7.33
C THR A 38 11.64 -0.83 8.33
N THR A 39 12.28 -1.90 7.85
CA THR A 39 12.97 -2.89 8.69
C THR A 39 14.41 -2.51 9.00
N ARG A 40 14.95 -1.52 8.29
CA ARG A 40 16.30 -0.97 8.45
C ARG A 40 16.33 0.50 8.05
N ARG A 41 17.40 1.20 8.41
CA ARG A 41 17.60 2.62 8.06
C ARG A 41 17.66 2.79 6.54
N PHE A 42 17.04 3.87 6.04
CA PHE A 42 16.96 4.16 4.60
C PHE A 42 17.20 5.65 4.32
N GLY A 43 18.22 5.97 3.53
CA GLY A 43 18.60 7.35 3.21
C GLY A 43 17.94 7.93 1.95
N GLY A 44 17.16 7.15 1.20
CA GLY A 44 16.64 7.54 -0.11
C GLY A 44 15.19 8.02 -0.14
N MET A 45 14.67 8.60 0.95
CA MET A 45 13.27 9.01 1.01
C MET A 45 13.01 10.33 0.25
N PRO A 46 11.84 10.50 -0.38
CA PRO A 46 11.36 11.79 -0.87
C PRO A 46 11.38 12.86 0.24
N ARG A 47 11.53 14.14 -0.11
CA ARG A 47 11.60 15.25 0.88
C ARG A 47 10.43 15.30 1.87
N GLN A 48 9.24 14.85 1.48
CA GLN A 48 8.03 14.85 2.31
C GLN A 48 7.82 13.53 3.06
N ALA A 49 8.71 12.56 2.90
CA ALA A 49 8.62 11.24 3.50
C ALA A 49 9.73 11.04 4.53
N ARG A 50 9.33 10.61 5.72
CA ARG A 50 10.20 10.11 6.78
C ARG A 50 10.08 8.59 6.85
N TRP A 51 11.01 7.96 7.55
CA TRP A 51 10.94 6.53 7.83
C TRP A 51 10.89 6.30 9.33
N ALA A 52 10.19 5.24 9.74
CA ALA A 52 10.18 4.74 11.09
C ALA A 52 10.60 3.27 11.08
N LEU A 53 11.51 2.93 11.98
CA LEU A 53 12.09 1.59 12.06
C LEU A 53 11.14 0.69 12.84
N VAL A 54 10.72 -0.39 12.22
CA VAL A 54 9.86 -1.40 12.82
C VAL A 54 10.70 -2.51 13.40
N ALA A 55 10.47 -2.81 14.68
CA ALA A 55 11.12 -3.94 15.33
C ALA A 55 10.72 -5.26 14.64
N PRO A 56 11.66 -6.18 14.39
CA PRO A 56 11.34 -7.47 13.78
C PRO A 56 10.44 -8.30 14.71
N GLY A 57 9.63 -9.18 14.10
CA GLY A 57 8.71 -10.06 14.84
C GLY A 57 7.51 -9.31 15.42
N ASN A 58 6.91 -9.82 16.50
CA ASN A 58 5.63 -9.33 17.03
C ASN A 58 5.74 -8.02 17.83
N ALA A 59 6.94 -7.43 17.95
CA ALA A 59 7.18 -6.20 18.70
C ALA A 59 6.87 -4.91 17.91
N TRP A 60 6.41 -5.04 16.66
CA TRP A 60 6.19 -3.88 15.78
C TRP A 60 5.12 -2.90 16.30
N THR A 61 4.15 -3.36 17.09
CA THR A 61 3.06 -2.54 17.65
C THR A 61 3.57 -1.36 18.48
N ALA A 62 4.65 -1.57 19.24
CA ALA A 62 5.28 -0.54 20.05
C ALA A 62 5.98 0.53 19.19
N SER A 63 6.50 0.13 18.03
CA SER A 63 7.27 0.99 17.11
C SER A 63 6.42 1.84 16.16
N LEU A 64 5.09 1.72 16.22
CA LEU A 64 4.21 2.49 15.34
C LEU A 64 4.26 3.99 15.69
N PRO A 65 4.51 4.88 14.72
CA PRO A 65 4.42 6.32 14.92
C PRO A 65 2.96 6.78 14.99
N LEU A 66 2.74 7.99 15.51
CA LEU A 66 1.42 8.63 15.49
C LEU A 66 1.05 9.04 14.05
N ALA A 67 -0.18 8.74 13.63
CA ALA A 67 -0.71 9.09 12.33
C ALA A 67 -2.24 9.27 12.38
N ASP A 68 -2.78 10.07 11.46
CA ASP A 68 -4.22 10.26 11.31
C ASP A 68 -4.82 9.28 10.29
N HIS A 69 -4.00 8.91 9.30
CA HIS A 69 -4.35 8.03 8.19
C HIS A 69 -3.29 6.96 8.01
N ALA A 70 -3.71 5.74 7.68
CA ALA A 70 -2.80 4.64 7.36
C ALA A 70 -3.11 4.01 5.99
N VAL A 71 -2.06 3.77 5.21
CA VAL A 71 -2.10 3.01 3.95
C VAL A 71 -1.30 1.73 4.14
N VAL A 72 -1.97 0.59 4.04
CA VAL A 72 -1.38 -0.73 4.25
C VAL A 72 -1.45 -1.53 2.96
N GLN A 73 -0.30 -1.93 2.43
CA GLN A 73 -0.22 -2.79 1.25
C GLN A 73 0.12 -4.24 1.62
N LEU A 74 -0.73 -5.15 1.19
CA LEU A 74 -0.59 -6.59 1.34
C LEU A 74 -0.32 -7.25 -0.02
N GLY A 75 0.24 -8.46 0.01
CA GLY A 75 0.38 -9.31 -1.19
C GLY A 75 1.42 -8.86 -2.23
N ALA A 76 2.21 -7.80 -1.97
CA ALA A 76 3.21 -7.34 -2.94
C ALA A 76 4.29 -8.40 -3.21
N LEU A 77 4.82 -8.51 -4.43
CA LEU A 77 5.97 -9.39 -4.69
C LEU A 77 7.24 -8.83 -4.01
N ARG A 78 8.06 -9.69 -3.39
CA ARG A 78 9.31 -9.25 -2.73
C ARG A 78 10.37 -8.99 -3.79
N ARG A 79 10.59 -7.72 -4.11
CA ARG A 79 11.71 -7.26 -4.94
C ARG A 79 12.90 -6.94 -4.04
N ALA A 80 14.09 -7.39 -4.41
CA ALA A 80 15.32 -7.17 -3.61
C ALA A 80 15.54 -5.69 -3.26
N ARG A 81 15.28 -4.79 -4.22
CA ARG A 81 15.37 -3.33 -4.05
C ARG A 81 14.38 -2.73 -3.03
N GLU A 82 13.30 -3.45 -2.73
CA GLU A 82 12.22 -3.03 -1.81
C GLU A 82 12.29 -3.77 -0.46
N ALA A 83 13.35 -4.54 -0.21
CA ALA A 83 13.52 -5.32 1.02
C ALA A 83 13.65 -4.46 2.30
N VAL A 84 13.89 -3.15 2.14
CA VAL A 84 13.98 -2.18 3.24
C VAL A 84 12.60 -1.87 3.82
N PHE A 85 11.55 -1.93 3.01
CA PHE A 85 10.20 -1.61 3.47
C PHE A 85 9.67 -2.73 4.35
N TRP A 86 9.05 -2.35 5.47
CA TRP A 86 8.32 -3.31 6.29
C TRP A 86 7.05 -3.74 5.56
N ARG A 87 6.79 -5.04 5.61
CA ARG A 87 5.75 -5.67 4.81
C ARG A 87 4.88 -6.53 5.72
N PRO A 88 3.71 -6.02 6.12
CA PRO A 88 2.79 -6.82 6.89
C PRO A 88 2.29 -8.00 6.06
N SER A 89 2.17 -9.14 6.72
CA SER A 89 1.46 -10.31 6.21
C SER A 89 -0.05 -10.12 6.35
N ARG A 90 -0.83 -10.92 5.63
CA ARG A 90 -2.30 -10.86 5.72
C ARG A 90 -2.82 -11.21 7.11
N ALA A 91 -2.16 -12.14 7.81
CA ALA A 91 -2.48 -12.50 9.19
C ALA A 91 -2.29 -11.33 10.17
N GLU A 92 -1.37 -10.40 9.86
CA GLU A 92 -1.11 -9.22 10.68
C GLU A 92 -2.06 -8.07 10.41
N LEU A 93 -2.96 -8.15 9.41
CA LEU A 93 -3.85 -7.04 9.05
C LEU A 93 -4.74 -6.59 10.22
N VAL A 94 -5.44 -7.52 10.86
CA VAL A 94 -6.37 -7.19 11.96
C VAL A 94 -5.60 -6.70 13.20
N PRO A 95 -4.54 -7.38 13.66
CA PRO A 95 -3.68 -6.85 14.74
C PRO A 95 -3.12 -5.45 14.42
N LEU A 96 -2.68 -5.22 13.18
CA LEU A 96 -2.14 -3.93 12.75
C LEU A 96 -3.21 -2.85 12.77
N ALA A 97 -4.39 -3.13 12.23
CA ALA A 97 -5.51 -2.21 12.26
C ALA A 97 -5.91 -1.87 13.71
N ALA A 98 -5.95 -2.84 14.62
CA ALA A 98 -6.25 -2.59 16.03
C ALA A 98 -5.20 -1.65 16.66
N ALA A 99 -3.92 -1.95 16.50
CA ALA A 99 -2.84 -1.13 17.03
C ALA A 99 -2.83 0.29 16.43
N LEU A 100 -3.14 0.42 15.14
CA LEU A 100 -3.27 1.73 14.50
C LEU A 100 -4.43 2.54 15.07
N ARG A 101 -5.57 1.89 15.34
CA ARG A 101 -6.71 2.56 15.95
C ARG A 101 -6.40 3.04 17.36
N GLU A 102 -5.73 2.21 18.18
CA GLU A 102 -5.26 2.60 19.51
C GLU A 102 -4.30 3.80 19.48
N ARG A 103 -3.50 3.94 18.42
CA ARG A 103 -2.63 5.09 18.19
C ARG A 103 -3.34 6.32 17.60
N GLY A 104 -4.67 6.26 17.45
CA GLY A 104 -5.50 7.38 17.01
C GLY A 104 -5.70 7.49 15.51
N VAL A 105 -5.31 6.48 14.71
CA VAL A 105 -5.60 6.47 13.27
C VAL A 105 -7.11 6.44 13.06
N ARG A 106 -7.59 7.35 12.23
CA ARG A 106 -9.02 7.53 11.95
C ARG A 106 -9.47 6.83 10.69
N THR A 107 -8.63 6.82 9.66
CA THR A 107 -8.96 6.21 8.38
C THR A 107 -7.89 5.23 7.90
N LEU A 108 -8.33 4.10 7.36
CA LEU A 108 -7.48 3.01 6.91
C LEU A 108 -7.72 2.72 5.42
N GLU A 109 -6.66 2.68 4.62
CA GLU A 109 -6.70 2.20 3.24
C GLU A 109 -5.88 0.92 3.10
N VAL A 110 -6.50 -0.13 2.54
CA VAL A 110 -5.86 -1.43 2.33
C VAL A 110 -5.68 -1.67 0.84
N LEU A 111 -4.42 -1.79 0.41
CA LEU A 111 -4.03 -2.06 -0.97
C LEU A 111 -3.67 -3.55 -1.13
N LEU A 112 -4.41 -4.28 -1.95
CA LEU A 112 -4.22 -5.72 -2.15
C LEU A 112 -3.47 -5.96 -3.45
N ALA A 113 -2.15 -5.98 -3.41
CA ALA A 113 -1.31 -6.02 -4.62
C ALA A 113 -1.38 -7.35 -5.38
N ASP A 114 -1.84 -8.42 -4.73
CA ASP A 114 -2.07 -9.74 -5.32
C ASP A 114 -3.43 -9.88 -6.02
N GLY A 115 -4.26 -8.83 -5.99
CA GLY A 115 -5.61 -8.86 -6.55
C GLY A 115 -6.62 -9.67 -5.73
N SER A 116 -6.20 -10.19 -4.57
CA SER A 116 -7.11 -10.87 -3.65
C SER A 116 -8.11 -9.88 -3.05
N ALA A 117 -9.27 -10.40 -2.63
CA ALA A 117 -10.26 -9.65 -1.87
C ALA A 117 -10.05 -9.86 -0.38
N LEU A 118 -10.41 -8.88 0.47
CA LEU A 118 -10.64 -9.16 1.88
C LEU A 118 -11.82 -10.12 2.04
N SER A 119 -11.70 -11.05 2.96
CA SER A 119 -12.79 -11.96 3.34
C SER A 119 -13.87 -11.21 4.11
N ALA A 120 -15.09 -11.75 4.12
CA ALA A 120 -16.18 -11.18 4.91
C ALA A 120 -15.82 -11.06 6.42
N VAL A 121 -15.07 -12.03 6.95
CA VAL A 121 -14.59 -12.00 8.33
C VAL A 121 -13.58 -10.88 8.57
N GLU A 122 -12.64 -10.66 7.64
CA GLU A 122 -11.70 -9.53 7.73
C GLU A 122 -12.43 -8.19 7.66
N HIS A 123 -13.39 -8.03 6.74
CA HIS A 123 -14.22 -6.83 6.65
C HIS A 123 -14.98 -6.58 7.96
N GLN A 124 -15.65 -7.59 8.49
CA GLN A 124 -16.42 -7.46 9.73
C GLN A 124 -15.53 -7.07 10.90
N ARG A 125 -14.35 -7.67 11.02
CA ARG A 125 -13.37 -7.32 12.06
C ARG A 125 -12.88 -5.89 11.91
N LEU A 126 -12.51 -5.46 10.70
CA LEU A 126 -12.06 -4.08 10.45
C LEU A 126 -13.17 -3.06 10.73
N HIS A 127 -14.41 -3.38 10.39
CA HIS A 127 -15.57 -2.53 10.70
C HIS A 127 -15.80 -2.39 12.21
N THR A 128 -15.63 -3.48 12.96
CA THR A 128 -15.81 -3.50 14.43
C THR A 128 -14.77 -2.65 15.17
N LEU A 129 -13.59 -2.42 14.58
CA LEU A 129 -12.54 -1.56 15.16
C LEU A 129 -12.92 -0.07 15.18
N GLY A 130 -14.01 0.31 14.51
CA GLY A 130 -14.56 1.67 14.59
C GLY A 130 -13.70 2.73 13.90
N PHE A 131 -13.04 2.39 12.79
CA PHE A 131 -12.46 3.38 11.90
C PHE A 131 -13.56 4.23 11.27
N ASP A 132 -13.29 5.52 11.07
CA ASP A 132 -14.23 6.44 10.40
C ASP A 132 -14.42 6.04 8.93
N GLN A 133 -13.36 5.50 8.31
CA GLN A 133 -13.39 5.00 6.94
C GLN A 133 -12.38 3.87 6.74
N VAL A 134 -12.84 2.77 6.12
CA VAL A 134 -11.98 1.68 5.63
C VAL A 134 -12.18 1.55 4.13
N THR A 135 -11.12 1.76 3.36
CA THR A 135 -11.17 1.66 1.89
C THR A 135 -10.31 0.50 1.41
N GLU A 136 -10.87 -0.35 0.55
CA GLU A 136 -10.16 -1.44 -0.11
C GLU A 136 -9.81 -1.02 -1.55
N ARG A 137 -8.57 -1.25 -1.97
CA ARG A 137 -8.13 -1.03 -3.36
C ARG A 137 -7.47 -2.28 -3.92
N ARG A 138 -7.91 -2.67 -5.11
CA ARG A 138 -7.34 -3.79 -5.86
C ARG A 138 -6.74 -3.29 -7.18
N PRO A 139 -5.63 -3.86 -7.65
CA PRO A 139 -5.11 -3.60 -8.98
C PRO A 139 -6.16 -4.02 -10.02
N GLY A 140 -6.54 -3.09 -10.90
CA GLY A 140 -7.57 -3.32 -11.93
C GLY A 140 -8.95 -2.75 -11.58
N THR A 141 -9.20 -2.37 -10.33
CA THR A 141 -10.33 -1.50 -10.01
C THR A 141 -9.94 -0.08 -10.43
N ALA A 142 -10.14 0.23 -11.71
CA ALA A 142 -10.03 1.60 -12.21
C ALA A 142 -10.80 2.53 -11.25
N PRO A 143 -10.28 3.73 -10.94
CA PRO A 143 -11.07 4.70 -10.20
C PRO A 143 -12.37 4.91 -10.99
N SER A 144 -13.49 4.47 -10.40
CA SER A 144 -14.83 4.81 -10.89
C SER A 144 -15.00 6.31 -10.67
N ARG A 145 -14.64 7.07 -11.71
CA ARG A 145 -15.15 8.38 -12.16
C ARG A 145 -14.02 9.17 -12.82
N SER A 146 -13.82 8.93 -14.11
CA SER A 146 -13.43 10.01 -15.01
C SER A 146 -14.66 10.41 -15.81
N ALA A 147 -15.33 11.46 -15.35
CA ALA A 147 -16.29 12.22 -16.12
C ALA A 147 -15.54 13.07 -17.14
N GLY A 148 -14.91 12.42 -18.13
CA GLY A 148 -14.17 13.05 -19.22
C GLY A 148 -14.70 12.63 -20.59
N PRO A 149 -14.46 13.43 -21.65
CA PRO A 149 -14.92 13.14 -23.01
C PRO A 149 -14.43 11.76 -23.52
N TRP A 150 -15.24 11.14 -24.39
CA TRP A 150 -15.04 9.78 -24.92
C TRP A 150 -13.62 9.44 -25.43
N PRO A 151 -12.87 10.35 -26.10
CA PRO A 151 -11.52 10.03 -26.59
C PRO A 151 -10.51 9.77 -25.46
N GLU A 152 -10.58 10.54 -24.37
CA GLU A 152 -9.67 10.38 -23.21
C GLU A 152 -9.96 9.08 -22.46
N ARG A 153 -11.23 8.66 -22.45
CA ARG A 153 -11.64 7.38 -21.89
C ARG A 153 -11.13 6.21 -22.71
N LEU A 154 -11.17 6.31 -24.04
CA LEU A 154 -10.63 5.28 -24.94
C LEU A 154 -9.12 5.17 -24.77
N ALA A 155 -8.41 6.31 -24.69
CA ALA A 155 -6.96 6.33 -24.49
C ALA A 155 -6.57 5.69 -23.15
N ALA A 156 -7.25 6.05 -22.05
CA ALA A 156 -7.00 5.47 -20.74
C ALA A 156 -7.29 3.95 -20.70
N TRP A 157 -8.35 3.50 -21.38
CA TRP A 157 -8.66 2.07 -21.48
C TRP A 157 -7.63 1.31 -22.32
N MET A 158 -7.24 1.83 -23.48
CA MET A 158 -6.24 1.19 -24.35
C MET A 158 -4.87 1.08 -23.68
N ILE A 159 -4.43 2.12 -22.98
CA ILE A 159 -3.16 2.10 -22.24
C ILE A 159 -3.23 1.05 -21.12
N GLY A 160 -4.37 0.97 -20.41
CA GLY A 160 -4.61 -0.08 -19.41
C GLY A 160 -4.52 -1.49 -19.99
N THR A 161 -5.13 -1.74 -21.14
CA THR A 161 -5.15 -3.04 -21.82
C THR A 161 -3.76 -3.45 -22.33
N VAL A 162 -2.96 -2.51 -22.83
CA VAL A 162 -1.57 -2.78 -23.26
C VAL A 162 -0.67 -3.10 -22.06
N LEU A 163 -0.81 -2.36 -20.96
CA LEU A 163 -0.05 -2.65 -19.74
C LEU A 163 -0.44 -3.97 -19.08
N ALA A 164 -1.72 -4.36 -19.14
CA ALA A 164 -2.19 -5.64 -18.61
C ALA A 164 -1.68 -6.83 -19.45
N THR A 165 -1.75 -6.72 -20.78
CA THR A 165 -1.30 -7.78 -21.70
C THR A 165 0.22 -7.96 -21.66
N MET A 166 1.00 -6.88 -21.57
CA MET A 166 2.46 -6.99 -21.37
C MET A 166 2.81 -7.69 -20.06
N ARG A 167 2.05 -7.46 -18.98
CA ARG A 167 2.29 -8.14 -17.69
C ARG A 167 1.93 -9.63 -17.75
N GLN A 168 0.91 -10.02 -18.52
CA GLN A 168 0.60 -11.43 -18.76
C GLN A 168 1.71 -12.12 -19.56
N VAL A 169 2.22 -11.51 -20.64
CA VAL A 169 3.27 -12.11 -21.49
C VAL A 169 4.60 -12.25 -20.74
N VAL A 170 4.93 -11.31 -19.85
CA VAL A 170 6.14 -11.41 -19.01
C VAL A 170 5.96 -12.48 -17.91
N GLY A 171 4.76 -12.64 -17.37
CA GLY A 171 4.43 -13.73 -16.44
C GLY A 171 4.56 -15.11 -17.09
N SER A 172 4.12 -15.28 -18.33
CA SER A 172 4.21 -16.54 -19.07
C SER A 172 5.64 -16.98 -19.40
N ARG A 173 6.61 -16.06 -19.44
CA ARG A 173 8.03 -16.39 -19.68
C ARG A 173 8.76 -16.93 -18.45
N GLN A 174 8.18 -16.85 -17.25
CA GLN A 174 8.83 -17.27 -16.00
C GLN A 174 8.50 -18.71 -15.58
N TYR A 175 7.63 -19.43 -16.30
CA TYR A 175 7.42 -20.86 -16.08
C TYR A 175 8.14 -21.68 -17.14
N ARG A 176 9.45 -21.93 -16.93
CA ARG A 176 10.17 -23.04 -17.56
C ARG A 176 10.65 -23.95 -16.43
N PRO A 177 10.00 -25.10 -16.17
CA PRO A 177 10.49 -26.02 -15.16
C PRO A 177 11.85 -26.54 -15.63
N THR A 178 12.89 -26.26 -14.86
CA THR A 178 14.20 -26.88 -15.02
C THR A 178 14.10 -28.28 -14.45
N SER A 179 13.72 -29.24 -15.29
CA SER A 179 13.86 -30.65 -14.97
C SER A 179 15.34 -31.01 -15.05
N GLN A 180 16.01 -30.98 -13.90
CA GLN A 180 17.33 -31.57 -13.74
C GLN A 180 17.18 -33.06 -13.39
N VAL A 181 17.85 -33.89 -14.22
CA VAL A 181 18.65 -35.10 -13.83
C VAL A 181 17.83 -36.41 -13.65
N PRO A 182 18.39 -37.65 -13.72
CA PRO A 182 19.64 -38.22 -14.29
C PRO A 182 19.41 -39.45 -15.23
N ARG A 183 20.52 -40.00 -15.77
CA ARG A 183 20.83 -41.42 -16.13
C ARG A 183 21.38 -41.49 -17.57
N ARG A 184 22.45 -42.22 -17.88
CA ARG A 184 23.23 -43.24 -17.19
C ARG A 184 24.63 -43.26 -17.78
#